data_AF-A0A7I8EIX7-F1
#
_entry.id   AF-A0A7I8EIX7-F1
#
_cell.length_a   1.000
_cell.length_b   1.000
_cell.length_c   1.000
_cell.angle_alpha   90.00
_cell.angle_beta   90.00
_cell.angle_gamma   90.00
#
_symmetry.space_group_name_H-M   'P 1'
#
loop_
_entity.id
_entity.type
_entity.pdbx_description
1 polymer ?
#
loop_
_entity_poly.entity_id
_entity_poly.type
_entity_poly.pdbx_seq_one_letter_code
_entity_poly.pdbx_strand_id
1 'polypeptide(L)'
;MTTIVRTRTSRQITTTGRNYPLLHVLLWELRRFRASRLFWFQALGFFCFLLFLTWALHASEGFVTMSNNVQLYAPVAGTSARGLLHTLPLVLVVLVLLLPFVTADGVTRDLSWRTHELLMTTALPTWAYVWGRYLAGLMISLGLALLMLASILGMGGLLHLTVANYPLPQTGAVLLLWVGMVFPATILVSSFGFALSTLLPRLSTLVKVVILVGWIVGALVIPRGLGNATTPPSWYVNWDPTSGITALGLLTSYSIHLSSSITSEAQLQQLVLSIENKMPDLAGWFVPHLGLAGLSLLLVLIAAFAFKRTRDVLK
;
A
#
# COMPACT_ATOMS: atom_id res chain seq x y z
N MET A 1 -15.73 -23.36 73.27
CA MET A 1 -15.81 -22.41 72.13
C MET A 1 -14.75 -22.82 71.12
N THR A 2 -15.15 -23.46 70.02
CA THR A 2 -14.26 -24.04 69.02
C THR A 2 -14.24 -23.14 67.79
N THR A 3 -13.11 -22.48 67.54
CA THR A 3 -12.91 -21.58 66.41
C THR A 3 -12.60 -22.39 65.15
N ILE A 4 -13.53 -22.42 64.20
CA ILE A 4 -13.32 -23.03 62.89
C ILE A 4 -12.60 -22.00 62.00
N VAL A 5 -11.29 -22.18 61.80
CA VAL A 5 -10.51 -21.43 60.81
C VAL A 5 -10.85 -21.97 59.42
N ARG A 6 -11.64 -21.21 58.67
CA ARG A 6 -11.96 -21.50 57.27
C ARG A 6 -10.76 -21.13 56.41
N THR A 7 -9.86 -22.09 56.18
CA THR A 7 -8.77 -21.94 55.20
C THR A 7 -9.37 -21.67 53.83
N ARG A 8 -9.15 -20.46 53.32
CA ARG A 8 -9.52 -20.04 51.98
C ARG A 8 -8.71 -20.91 51.00
N THR A 9 -9.38 -21.87 50.37
CA THR A 9 -8.81 -22.68 49.30
C THR A 9 -8.27 -21.72 48.24
N SER A 10 -6.95 -21.66 48.12
CA SER A 10 -6.26 -21.06 47.00
C SER A 10 -6.80 -21.75 45.75
N ARG A 11 -7.73 -21.09 45.07
CA ARG A 11 -8.21 -21.51 43.78
C ARG A 11 -7.02 -21.34 42.85
N GLN A 12 -6.26 -22.41 42.65
CA GLN A 12 -5.33 -22.51 41.53
C GLN A 12 -6.13 -22.10 40.30
N ILE A 13 -5.82 -20.92 39.76
CA ILE A 13 -6.31 -20.49 38.47
C ILE A 13 -5.66 -21.47 37.50
N THR A 14 -6.41 -22.51 37.16
CA THR A 14 -6.08 -23.43 36.08
C THR A 14 -5.83 -22.59 34.84
N THR A 15 -4.56 -22.43 34.48
CA THR A 15 -4.06 -21.84 33.23
C THR A 15 -4.25 -22.81 32.06
N THR A 16 -5.39 -23.49 32.03
CA THR A 16 -5.79 -24.36 30.94
C THR A 16 -6.49 -23.52 29.87
N GLY A 17 -5.83 -23.29 28.72
CA GLY A 17 -6.57 -23.10 27.47
C GLY A 17 -6.39 -21.79 26.69
N ARG A 18 -5.25 -21.08 26.76
CA ARG A 18 -4.95 -20.01 25.80
C ARG A 18 -3.62 -20.24 25.09
N ASN A 19 -3.57 -21.31 24.29
CA ASN A 19 -2.37 -21.70 23.54
C ASN A 19 -1.99 -20.71 22.42
N TYR A 20 -2.84 -19.72 22.11
CA TYR A 20 -2.62 -18.79 20.98
C TYR A 20 -2.92 -17.32 21.36
N PRO A 21 -2.09 -16.70 22.24
CA PRO A 21 -2.33 -15.33 22.69
C PRO A 21 -2.29 -14.31 21.55
N LEU A 22 -1.42 -14.51 20.56
CA LEU A 22 -1.30 -13.63 19.38
C LEU A 22 -2.57 -13.67 18.52
N LEU A 23 -3.09 -14.86 18.25
CA LEU A 23 -4.31 -15.04 17.45
C LEU A 23 -5.52 -14.37 18.12
N HIS A 24 -5.60 -14.42 19.45
CA HIS A 24 -6.66 -13.73 20.18
C HIS A 24 -6.61 -12.22 20.01
N VAL A 25 -5.43 -11.61 20.10
CA VAL A 25 -5.28 -10.15 19.89
C VAL A 25 -5.62 -9.78 18.45
N LEU A 26 -5.12 -10.55 17.48
CA LEU A 26 -5.42 -10.36 16.06
C LEU A 26 -6.93 -10.44 15.79
N LEU A 27 -7.59 -11.52 16.21
CA LEU A 27 -9.03 -11.72 15.98
C LEU A 27 -9.87 -10.68 16.70
N TRP A 28 -9.47 -10.27 17.91
CA TRP A 28 -10.16 -9.22 18.64
C TRP A 28 -10.11 -7.90 17.88
N GLU A 29 -8.94 -7.54 17.33
CA GLU A 29 -8.80 -6.28 16.60
C GLU A 29 -9.48 -6.33 15.23
N LEU A 30 -9.43 -7.46 14.52
CA LEU A 30 -10.19 -7.66 13.29
C LEU A 30 -11.70 -7.57 13.52
N ARG A 31 -12.22 -8.13 14.63
CA ARG A 31 -13.64 -8.00 15.00
C ARG A 31 -14.01 -6.54 15.23
N ARG A 32 -13.13 -5.76 15.84
CA ARG A 32 -13.36 -4.33 16.06
C ARG A 32 -13.44 -3.57 14.75
N PHE A 33 -12.52 -3.78 13.81
CA PHE A 33 -12.60 -3.18 12.48
C PHE A 33 -13.88 -3.61 11.76
N ARG A 34 -14.23 -4.90 11.83
CA ARG A 34 -15.47 -5.43 11.24
C ARG A 34 -16.73 -4.79 11.84
N ALA A 35 -16.74 -4.47 13.13
CA ALA A 35 -17.86 -3.81 13.79
C ALA A 35 -17.93 -2.30 13.52
N SER A 36 -16.84 -1.68 13.07
CA SER A 36 -16.77 -0.24 12.81
C SER A 36 -17.48 0.12 11.50
N ARG A 37 -18.69 0.67 11.59
CA ARG A 37 -19.43 1.17 10.41
C ARG A 37 -18.64 2.25 9.65
N LEU A 38 -17.98 3.15 10.38
CA LEU A 38 -17.17 4.22 9.79
C LEU A 38 -16.03 3.66 8.93
N PHE A 39 -15.37 2.60 9.39
CA PHE A 39 -14.32 1.94 8.62
C PHE A 39 -14.87 1.39 7.29
N TRP A 40 -16.02 0.71 7.31
CA TRP A 40 -16.64 0.21 6.08
C TRP A 40 -17.09 1.31 5.13
N PHE A 41 -17.63 2.42 5.65
CA PHE A 41 -17.95 3.58 4.81
C PHE A 41 -16.70 4.19 4.19
N GLN A 42 -15.60 4.28 4.93
CA GLN A 42 -14.31 4.74 4.40
C GLN A 42 -13.73 3.78 3.35
N ALA A 43 -13.78 2.47 3.59
CA ALA A 43 -13.31 1.46 2.64
C ALA A 43 -14.15 1.46 1.35
N LEU A 44 -15.48 1.59 1.46
CA LEU A 44 -16.37 1.73 0.32
C LEU A 44 -16.12 3.05 -0.42
N GLY A 45 -16.00 4.16 0.29
CA GLY A 45 -15.70 5.46 -0.30
C GLY A 45 -14.35 5.46 -1.03
N PHE A 46 -13.33 4.85 -0.42
CA PHE A 46 -12.03 4.62 -1.05
C PHE A 46 -12.17 3.78 -2.31
N PHE A 47 -12.88 2.65 -2.26
CA PHE A 47 -13.11 1.80 -3.43
C PHE A 47 -13.85 2.53 -4.57
N CYS A 48 -14.93 3.25 -4.27
CA CYS A 48 -15.65 4.06 -5.25
C CYS A 48 -14.77 5.17 -5.84
N PHE A 49 -13.95 5.82 -5.01
CA PHE A 49 -13.02 6.85 -5.47
C PHE A 49 -11.93 6.27 -6.37
N LEU A 50 -11.42 5.07 -6.07
CA LEU A 50 -10.46 4.36 -6.93
C LEU A 50 -11.08 3.93 -8.26
N LEU A 51 -12.32 3.45 -8.26
CA LEU A 51 -13.08 3.17 -9.49
C LEU A 51 -13.20 4.45 -10.32
N PHE A 52 -13.59 5.56 -9.69
CA PHE A 52 -13.69 6.86 -10.36
C PHE A 52 -12.34 7.33 -10.90
N LEU A 53 -11.24 7.20 -10.16
CA LEU A 53 -9.90 7.56 -10.64
C LEU A 53 -9.47 6.69 -11.82
N THR A 54 -9.69 5.37 -11.74
CA THR A 54 -9.37 4.45 -12.85
C THR A 54 -10.19 4.80 -14.09
N TRP A 55 -11.46 5.15 -13.91
CA TRP A 55 -12.31 5.63 -14.99
C TRP A 55 -11.84 6.99 -15.54
N ALA A 56 -11.53 7.96 -14.68
CA ALA A 56 -11.08 9.29 -15.11
C ALA A 56 -9.74 9.24 -15.86
N LEU A 57 -8.88 8.28 -15.51
CA LEU A 57 -7.57 8.05 -16.11
C LEU A 57 -7.59 6.92 -17.17
N HIS A 58 -8.76 6.55 -17.69
CA HIS A 58 -8.88 5.44 -18.64
C HIS A 58 -8.07 5.66 -19.92
N ALA A 59 -7.94 6.91 -20.38
CA ALA A 59 -7.05 7.31 -21.46
C ALA A 59 -5.81 7.96 -20.86
N SER A 60 -4.75 7.17 -20.66
CA SER A 60 -3.44 7.72 -20.32
C SER A 60 -2.82 8.38 -21.56
N GLU A 61 -1.86 9.29 -21.35
CA GLU A 61 -1.16 10.02 -22.42
C GLU A 61 -0.82 9.09 -23.60
N GLY A 62 -1.27 9.46 -24.80
CA GLY A 62 -1.02 8.68 -26.01
C GLY A 62 0.44 8.75 -26.43
N PHE A 63 0.84 7.87 -27.36
CA PHE A 63 2.12 8.01 -28.02
C PHE A 63 1.95 8.58 -29.42
N VAL A 64 2.93 9.38 -29.81
CA VAL A 64 3.10 9.88 -31.16
C VAL A 64 4.13 9.00 -31.84
N THR A 65 3.82 8.50 -33.03
CA THR A 65 4.76 7.80 -33.87
C THR A 65 4.70 8.33 -35.30
N MET A 66 5.78 8.20 -36.07
CA MET A 66 5.84 8.69 -37.45
C MET A 66 5.99 7.51 -38.41
N SER A 67 5.03 7.35 -39.32
CA SER A 67 5.06 6.35 -40.39
C SER A 67 4.83 7.05 -41.72
N ASN A 68 5.71 6.85 -42.71
CA ASN A 68 5.61 7.46 -44.04
C ASN A 68 5.37 9.00 -44.03
N ASN A 69 6.09 9.74 -43.18
CA ASN A 69 5.92 11.19 -42.95
C ASN A 69 4.53 11.61 -42.39
N VAL A 70 3.72 10.66 -41.93
CA VAL A 70 2.45 10.92 -41.24
C VAL A 70 2.63 10.70 -39.75
N GLN A 71 2.22 11.69 -38.95
CA GLN A 71 2.19 11.60 -37.51
C GLN A 71 0.94 10.82 -37.07
N LEU A 72 1.14 9.63 -36.50
CA LEU A 72 0.11 8.80 -35.92
C LEU A 72 0.06 9.04 -34.41
N TYR A 73 -1.11 9.41 -33.91
CA TYR A 73 -1.38 9.48 -32.48
C TYR A 73 -2.24 8.29 -32.07
N ALA A 74 -1.77 7.51 -31.10
CA ALA A 74 -2.51 6.39 -30.53
C ALA A 74 -2.70 6.61 -29.01
N PRO A 75 -3.94 6.70 -28.51
CA PRO A 75 -4.19 6.81 -27.08
C PRO A 75 -3.78 5.51 -26.37
N VAL A 76 -3.18 5.63 -25.17
CA VAL A 76 -2.76 4.46 -24.38
C VAL A 76 -3.83 4.14 -23.35
N ALA A 77 -4.28 2.89 -23.30
CA ALA A 77 -5.23 2.45 -22.28
C ALA A 77 -4.58 2.55 -20.87
N GLY A 78 -5.23 3.27 -19.96
CA GLY A 78 -4.74 3.52 -18.59
C GLY A 78 -4.58 2.27 -17.72
N THR A 79 -5.20 1.15 -18.13
CA THR A 79 -5.09 -0.16 -17.47
C THR A 79 -4.12 -1.13 -18.15
N SER A 80 -3.48 -0.70 -19.25
CA SER A 80 -2.35 -1.42 -19.86
C SER A 80 -1.10 -1.32 -18.97
N ALA A 81 -0.08 -2.15 -19.22
CA ALA A 81 1.17 -2.07 -18.47
C ALA A 81 1.78 -0.67 -18.52
N ARG A 82 1.82 -0.07 -19.71
CA ARG A 82 2.31 1.29 -19.93
C ARG A 82 1.44 2.33 -19.22
N GLY A 83 0.11 2.23 -19.38
CA GLY A 83 -0.82 3.16 -18.75
C GLY A 83 -0.76 3.11 -17.22
N LEU A 84 -0.58 1.92 -16.65
CA LEU A 84 -0.44 1.72 -15.21
C LEU A 84 0.82 2.37 -14.66
N LEU A 85 1.93 2.44 -15.39
CA LEU A 85 3.10 3.18 -14.94
C LEU A 85 2.79 4.68 -14.73
N HIS A 86 1.87 5.24 -15.52
CA HIS A 86 1.43 6.64 -15.35
C HIS A 86 0.38 6.79 -14.25
N THR A 87 -0.54 5.84 -14.09
CA THR A 87 -1.69 5.99 -13.20
C THR A 87 -1.42 5.46 -11.78
N LEU A 88 -0.65 4.38 -11.62
CA LEU A 88 -0.34 3.77 -10.32
C LEU A 88 0.30 4.74 -9.33
N PRO A 89 1.25 5.63 -9.70
CA PRO A 89 1.83 6.61 -8.78
C PRO A 89 0.75 7.45 -8.06
N LEU A 90 -0.23 7.96 -8.80
CA LEU A 90 -1.32 8.74 -8.23
C LEU A 90 -2.20 7.90 -7.31
N VAL A 91 -2.57 6.70 -7.75
CA VAL A 91 -3.42 5.80 -6.97
C VAL A 91 -2.72 5.35 -5.68
N LEU A 92 -1.39 5.15 -5.74
CA LEU A 92 -0.56 4.80 -4.60
C LEU A 92 -0.48 5.94 -3.57
N VAL A 93 -0.41 7.20 -4.02
CA VAL A 93 -0.51 8.36 -3.12
C VAL A 93 -1.81 8.28 -2.32
N VAL A 94 -2.96 8.04 -2.97
CA VAL A 94 -4.26 7.94 -2.29
C VAL A 94 -4.27 6.80 -1.26
N LEU A 95 -3.75 5.63 -1.61
CA LEU A 95 -3.65 4.50 -0.69
C LEU A 95 -2.82 4.88 0.55
N VAL A 96 -1.63 5.46 0.34
CA VAL A 96 -0.71 5.83 1.43
C VAL A 96 -1.27 6.93 2.31
N LEU A 97 -2.14 7.80 1.81
CA LEU A 97 -2.83 8.77 2.67
C LEU A 97 -3.67 8.10 3.78
N LEU A 98 -4.12 6.86 3.56
CA LEU A 98 -4.93 6.11 4.52
C LEU A 98 -4.10 5.21 5.43
N LEU A 99 -2.99 4.64 4.94
CA LEU A 99 -2.24 3.59 5.65
C LEU A 99 -1.79 3.99 7.07
N PRO A 100 -1.20 5.18 7.31
CA PRO A 100 -0.78 5.59 8.65
C PRO A 100 -1.95 5.66 9.64
N PHE A 101 -3.16 5.97 9.20
CA PHE A 101 -4.32 6.02 10.10
C PHE A 101 -4.85 4.62 10.44
N VAL A 102 -4.67 3.65 9.55
CA VAL A 102 -5.04 2.26 9.80
C VAL A 102 -4.05 1.58 10.75
N THR A 103 -2.74 1.80 10.55
CA THR A 103 -1.72 1.01 11.27
C THR A 103 -1.15 1.71 12.50
N ALA A 104 -0.97 3.03 12.48
CA ALA A 104 -0.29 3.72 13.56
C ALA A 104 -1.11 3.81 14.87
N ASP A 105 -2.42 3.58 14.79
CA ASP A 105 -3.34 3.61 15.94
C ASP A 105 -3.41 2.29 16.72
N GLY A 106 -2.74 1.22 16.28
CA GLY A 106 -2.86 -0.09 16.92
C GLY A 106 -2.53 -0.10 18.41
N VAL A 107 -1.36 0.44 18.79
CA VAL A 107 -0.90 0.50 20.19
C VAL A 107 -1.21 1.86 20.84
N THR A 108 -1.15 2.94 20.06
CA THR A 108 -1.25 4.32 20.57
C THR A 108 -2.67 4.70 20.97
N ARG A 109 -3.69 4.10 20.36
CA ARG A 109 -5.09 4.34 20.70
C ARG A 109 -5.47 3.84 22.09
N ASP A 110 -4.84 2.78 22.56
CA ASP A 110 -5.11 2.25 23.90
C ASP A 110 -4.48 3.12 25.00
N LEU A 111 -3.45 3.89 24.63
CA LEU A 111 -2.88 4.93 25.48
C LEU A 111 -3.81 6.14 25.55
N SER A 112 -4.31 6.62 24.40
CA SER A 112 -5.21 7.80 24.36
C SER A 112 -6.54 7.57 25.07
N TRP A 113 -7.04 6.32 25.08
CA TRP A 113 -8.29 5.95 25.74
C TRP A 113 -8.11 5.33 27.12
N ARG A 114 -6.89 5.29 27.65
CA ARG A 114 -6.54 4.66 28.94
C ARG A 114 -6.94 3.18 29.07
N THR A 115 -7.31 2.52 27.98
CA THR A 115 -7.66 1.08 27.97
C THR A 115 -6.43 0.19 28.15
N HIS A 116 -5.22 0.74 27.98
CA HIS A 116 -3.97 0.07 28.30
C HIS A 116 -3.88 -0.35 29.77
N GLU A 117 -4.50 0.39 30.71
CA GLU A 117 -4.55 0.05 32.13
C GLU A 117 -5.34 -1.25 32.37
N LEU A 118 -6.47 -1.40 31.69
CA LEU A 118 -7.26 -2.64 31.71
C LEU A 118 -6.46 -3.80 31.10
N LEU A 119 -5.75 -3.54 30.00
CA LEU A 119 -4.87 -4.54 29.39
C LEU A 119 -3.76 -4.95 30.37
N MET A 120 -3.15 -4.04 31.14
CA MET A 120 -2.10 -4.38 32.10
C MET A 120 -2.53 -5.41 33.15
N THR A 121 -3.83 -5.45 33.49
CA THR A 121 -4.38 -6.44 34.43
C THR A 121 -4.63 -7.82 33.79
N THR A 122 -4.45 -7.95 32.48
CA THR A 122 -4.59 -9.22 31.75
C THR A 122 -3.23 -9.92 31.57
N ALA A 123 -3.24 -11.25 31.69
CA ALA A 123 -2.06 -12.11 31.49
C ALA A 123 -1.58 -12.22 30.02
N LEU A 124 -1.90 -11.24 29.16
CA LEU A 124 -1.45 -11.20 27.77
C LEU A 124 0.03 -10.82 27.70
N PRO A 125 0.89 -11.62 27.03
CA PRO A 125 2.29 -11.28 26.89
C PRO A 125 2.49 -10.10 25.94
N THR A 126 3.46 -9.24 26.24
CA THR A 126 3.71 -7.98 25.51
C THR A 126 3.98 -8.20 24.02
N TRP A 127 4.76 -9.24 23.66
CA TRP A 127 5.06 -9.55 22.26
C TRP A 127 3.78 -9.87 21.48
N ALA A 128 2.86 -10.66 22.05
CA ALA A 128 1.62 -11.07 21.39
C ALA A 128 0.67 -9.88 21.20
N TYR A 129 0.70 -8.93 22.14
CA TYR A 129 -0.04 -7.69 22.05
C TYR A 129 0.45 -6.81 20.89
N VAL A 130 1.75 -6.51 20.83
CA VAL A 130 2.31 -5.65 19.78
C VAL A 130 2.17 -6.31 18.40
N TRP A 131 2.60 -7.58 18.27
CA TRP A 131 2.51 -8.31 17.00
C TRP A 131 1.07 -8.53 16.55
N GLY A 132 0.14 -8.83 17.46
CA GLY A 132 -1.27 -9.01 17.10
C GLY A 132 -1.89 -7.73 16.53
N ARG A 133 -1.55 -6.56 17.09
CA ARG A 133 -2.02 -5.25 16.57
C ARG A 133 -1.37 -4.89 15.25
N TYR A 134 -0.06 -5.12 15.14
CA TYR A 134 0.66 -4.90 13.89
C TYR A 134 0.08 -5.75 12.75
N LEU A 135 -0.07 -7.07 12.96
CA LEU A 135 -0.61 -7.98 11.96
C LEU A 135 -2.04 -7.63 11.57
N ALA A 136 -2.88 -7.22 12.54
CA ALA A 136 -4.24 -6.75 12.25
C ALA A 136 -4.19 -5.52 11.32
N GLY A 137 -3.38 -4.50 11.68
CA GLY A 137 -3.20 -3.30 10.87
C GLY A 137 -2.68 -3.62 9.46
N LEU A 138 -1.65 -4.47 9.37
CA LEU A 138 -1.07 -4.89 8.09
C LEU A 138 -2.09 -5.64 7.22
N MET A 139 -2.89 -6.55 7.79
CA MET A 139 -3.95 -7.24 7.06
C MET A 139 -4.99 -6.27 6.50
N ILE A 140 -5.38 -5.26 7.27
CA ILE A 140 -6.33 -4.24 6.79
C ILE A 140 -5.68 -3.38 5.69
N SER A 141 -4.42 -2.97 5.86
CA SER A 141 -3.66 -2.25 4.82
C SER A 141 -3.55 -3.04 3.51
N LEU A 142 -3.22 -4.33 3.59
CA LEU A 142 -3.19 -5.22 2.43
C LEU A 142 -4.59 -5.41 1.84
N GLY A 143 -5.64 -5.46 2.67
CA GLY A 143 -7.03 -5.45 2.20
C GLY A 143 -7.37 -4.20 1.38
N LEU A 144 -6.93 -3.01 1.81
CA LEU A 144 -7.08 -1.78 1.04
C LEU A 144 -6.28 -1.82 -0.27
N ALA A 145 -5.05 -2.35 -0.25
CA ALA A 145 -4.25 -2.54 -1.46
C ALA A 145 -4.90 -3.54 -2.45
N LEU A 146 -5.58 -4.57 -1.94
CA LEU A 146 -6.38 -5.49 -2.75
C LEU A 146 -7.64 -4.84 -3.31
N LEU A 147 -8.29 -3.94 -2.57
CA LEU A 147 -9.41 -3.14 -3.11
C LEU A 147 -8.94 -2.24 -4.26
N MET A 148 -7.73 -1.67 -4.19
CA MET A 148 -7.11 -0.96 -5.29
C MET A 148 -6.87 -1.86 -6.52
N LEU A 149 -6.36 -3.08 -6.32
CA LEU A 149 -6.22 -4.04 -7.42
C LEU A 149 -7.58 -4.39 -8.04
N ALA A 150 -8.58 -4.65 -7.19
CA ALA A 150 -9.94 -4.95 -7.63
C ALA A 150 -10.58 -3.78 -8.39
N SER A 151 -10.33 -2.53 -8.01
CA SER A 151 -10.84 -1.37 -8.74
C SER A 151 -10.19 -1.23 -10.11
N ILE A 152 -8.88 -1.49 -10.23
CA ILE A 152 -8.16 -1.44 -11.51
C ILE A 152 -8.71 -2.49 -12.47
N LEU A 153 -8.80 -3.75 -12.01
CA LEU A 153 -9.30 -4.86 -12.84
C LEU A 153 -10.81 -4.72 -13.13
N GLY A 154 -11.60 -4.35 -12.12
CA GLY A 154 -13.05 -4.21 -12.25
C GLY A 154 -13.44 -3.07 -13.19
N MET A 155 -12.85 -1.87 -13.00
CA MET A 155 -13.11 -0.74 -13.90
C MET A 155 -12.50 -0.96 -15.28
N GLY A 156 -11.31 -1.57 -15.38
CA GLY A 156 -10.72 -1.92 -16.68
C GLY A 156 -11.58 -2.91 -17.47
N GLY A 157 -12.17 -3.92 -16.80
CA GLY A 157 -13.14 -4.82 -17.39
C GLY A 157 -14.42 -4.10 -17.83
N LEU A 158 -14.94 -3.19 -17.00
CA LEU A 158 -16.11 -2.39 -17.37
C LEU A 158 -15.84 -1.51 -18.59
N LEU A 159 -14.67 -0.86 -18.65
CA LEU A 159 -14.24 -0.04 -19.78
C LEU A 159 -14.11 -0.87 -21.06
N HIS A 160 -13.55 -2.08 -20.98
CA HIS A 160 -13.50 -3.02 -22.10
C HIS A 160 -14.89 -3.34 -22.68
N LEU A 161 -15.91 -3.45 -21.82
CA LEU A 161 -17.28 -3.75 -22.23
C LEU A 161 -18.06 -2.52 -22.75
N THR A 162 -17.65 -1.31 -22.39
CA THR A 162 -18.45 -0.09 -22.61
C THR A 162 -17.81 0.91 -23.57
N VAL A 163 -16.49 0.87 -23.75
CA VAL A 163 -15.73 1.77 -24.62
C VAL A 163 -15.20 0.99 -25.80
N ALA A 164 -15.58 1.43 -27.01
CA ALA A 164 -15.12 0.81 -28.24
C ALA A 164 -13.58 0.81 -28.31
N ASN A 165 -13.00 -0.33 -28.66
CA ASN A 165 -11.55 -0.55 -28.80
C ASN A 165 -10.74 -0.44 -27.49
N TYR A 166 -11.38 -0.37 -26.32
CA TYR A 166 -10.64 -0.44 -25.06
C TYR A 166 -10.15 -1.87 -24.81
N PRO A 167 -8.84 -2.11 -24.61
CA PRO A 167 -8.31 -3.45 -24.43
C PRO A 167 -8.70 -4.04 -23.08
N LEU A 168 -8.86 -5.37 -23.04
CA LEU A 168 -9.01 -6.07 -21.78
C LEU A 168 -7.70 -5.95 -20.96
N PRO A 169 -7.76 -5.62 -19.66
CA PRO A 169 -6.57 -5.54 -18.83
C PRO A 169 -5.80 -6.85 -18.80
N GLN A 170 -4.50 -6.80 -19.09
CA GLN A 170 -3.64 -7.97 -18.99
C GLN A 170 -3.33 -8.28 -17.52
N THR A 171 -4.05 -9.24 -16.93
CA THR A 171 -3.98 -9.55 -15.50
C THR A 171 -2.57 -9.83 -15.00
N GLY A 172 -1.75 -10.58 -15.75
CA GLY A 172 -0.36 -10.85 -15.38
C GLY A 172 0.48 -9.57 -15.29
N ALA A 173 0.23 -8.62 -16.19
CA ALA A 173 0.90 -7.34 -16.20
C ALA A 173 0.49 -6.45 -15.02
N VAL A 174 -0.81 -6.34 -14.79
CA VAL A 174 -1.36 -5.60 -13.66
C VAL A 174 -0.83 -6.16 -12.34
N LEU A 175 -0.83 -7.49 -12.18
CA LEU A 175 -0.34 -8.15 -10.97
C LEU A 175 1.14 -7.92 -10.75
N LEU A 176 1.98 -8.02 -11.78
CA LEU A 176 3.41 -7.82 -11.67
C LEU A 176 3.76 -6.38 -11.24
N LEU A 177 3.11 -5.38 -11.85
CA LEU A 177 3.25 -3.98 -11.44
C LEU A 177 2.69 -3.71 -10.05
N TRP A 178 1.58 -4.35 -9.67
CA TRP A 178 1.00 -4.22 -8.33
C TRP A 178 1.91 -4.84 -7.26
N VAL A 179 2.44 -6.05 -7.48
CA VAL A 179 3.38 -6.71 -6.57
C VAL A 179 4.70 -5.95 -6.50
N GLY A 180 5.13 -5.31 -7.59
CA GLY A 180 6.25 -4.39 -7.58
C GLY A 180 5.97 -3.14 -6.78
N MET A 181 5.02 -2.33 -7.21
CA MET A 181 4.90 -0.96 -6.73
C MET A 181 4.05 -0.83 -5.46
N VAL A 182 2.91 -1.52 -5.43
CA VAL A 182 1.89 -1.31 -4.39
C VAL A 182 2.19 -2.14 -3.15
N PHE A 183 2.53 -3.41 -3.31
CA PHE A 183 2.71 -4.33 -2.19
C PHE A 183 3.87 -3.92 -1.25
N PRO A 184 5.10 -3.62 -1.74
CA PRO A 184 6.21 -3.23 -0.89
C PRO A 184 5.99 -1.84 -0.27
N ALA A 185 5.41 -0.89 -1.00
CA ALA A 185 5.03 0.42 -0.46
C ALA A 185 4.01 0.29 0.67
N THR A 186 3.02 -0.59 0.52
CA THR A 186 2.03 -0.87 1.56
C THR A 186 2.70 -1.42 2.82
N ILE A 187 3.58 -2.42 2.68
CA ILE A 187 4.33 -2.97 3.82
C ILE A 187 5.20 -1.89 4.47
N LEU A 188 5.96 -1.15 3.66
CA LEU A 188 6.87 -0.11 4.12
C LEU A 188 6.15 0.94 4.98
N VAL A 189 5.13 1.59 4.42
CA VAL A 189 4.42 2.67 5.10
C VAL A 189 3.68 2.15 6.33
N SER A 190 2.99 1.02 6.21
CA SER A 190 2.24 0.43 7.31
C SER A 190 3.14 0.04 8.49
N SER A 191 4.29 -0.58 8.20
CA SER A 191 5.26 -1.05 9.19
C SER A 191 6.04 0.10 9.82
N PHE A 192 6.50 1.04 9.01
CA PHE A 192 7.19 2.24 9.48
C PHE A 192 6.30 3.10 10.35
N GLY A 193 5.06 3.37 9.92
CA GLY A 193 4.07 4.11 10.70
C GLY A 193 3.70 3.42 12.00
N PHE A 194 3.48 2.09 11.97
CA PHE A 194 3.23 1.32 13.19
C PHE A 194 4.41 1.40 14.17
N ALA A 195 5.64 1.17 13.68
CA ALA A 195 6.82 1.12 14.53
C ALA A 195 7.13 2.48 15.17
N LEU A 196 7.12 3.56 14.38
CA LEU A 196 7.35 4.91 14.90
C LEU A 196 6.28 5.32 15.91
N SER A 197 5.00 5.07 15.63
CA SER A 197 3.95 5.39 16.60
C SER A 197 3.98 4.51 17.84
N THR A 198 4.45 3.27 17.73
CA THR A 198 4.69 2.41 18.91
C THR A 198 5.85 2.92 19.77
N LEU A 199 6.91 3.43 19.15
CA LEU A 199 8.07 4.01 19.85
C LEU A 199 7.80 5.41 20.40
N LEU A 200 6.97 6.21 19.72
CA LEU A 200 6.65 7.60 20.03
C LEU A 200 5.14 7.82 20.20
N PRO A 201 4.49 7.17 21.17
CA PRO A 201 3.03 7.13 21.25
C PRO A 201 2.37 8.50 21.43
N ARG A 202 3.02 9.43 22.13
CA ARG A 202 2.53 10.81 22.32
C ARG A 202 2.54 11.63 21.04
N LEU A 203 3.43 11.28 20.12
CA LEU A 203 3.63 11.96 18.85
C LEU A 203 2.96 11.21 17.71
N SER A 204 2.06 10.25 17.97
CA SER A 204 1.43 9.42 16.92
C SER A 204 0.78 10.27 15.81
N THR A 205 0.10 11.36 16.16
CA THR A 205 -0.46 12.30 15.17
C THR A 205 0.64 12.97 14.34
N LEU A 206 1.72 13.43 14.99
CA LEU A 206 2.86 14.03 14.29
C LEU A 206 3.55 13.03 13.37
N VAL A 207 3.75 11.78 13.82
CA VAL A 207 4.32 10.68 13.01
C VAL A 207 3.50 10.47 11.75
N LYS A 208 2.17 10.36 11.85
CA LYS A 208 1.28 10.24 10.68
C LYS A 208 1.45 11.43 9.75
N VAL A 209 1.40 12.65 10.27
CA VAL A 209 1.55 13.88 9.47
C VAL A 209 2.90 13.91 8.75
N VAL A 210 3.99 13.59 9.44
CA VAL A 210 5.34 13.56 8.84
C VAL A 210 5.43 12.50 7.73
N ILE A 211 4.86 11.31 7.93
CA ILE A 211 4.82 10.27 6.89
C ILE A 211 4.02 10.76 5.68
N LEU A 212 2.84 11.36 5.89
CA LEU A 212 1.99 11.87 4.81
C LEU A 212 2.69 12.99 4.04
N VAL A 213 3.24 13.98 4.74
CA VAL A 213 3.97 15.10 4.14
C VAL A 213 5.20 14.60 3.41
N GLY A 214 6.00 13.72 4.02
CA GLY A 214 7.17 13.12 3.39
C GLY A 214 6.80 12.37 2.12
N TRP A 215 5.69 11.63 2.12
CA TRP A 215 5.19 10.93 0.94
C TRP A 215 4.74 11.88 -0.16
N ILE A 216 3.95 12.92 0.16
CA ILE A 216 3.50 13.93 -0.81
C ILE A 216 4.69 14.69 -1.40
N VAL A 217 5.63 15.10 -0.56
CA VAL A 217 6.84 15.81 -0.99
C VAL A 217 7.68 14.92 -1.91
N GLY A 218 7.90 13.66 -1.52
CA GLY A 218 8.61 12.68 -2.34
C GLY A 218 7.94 12.41 -3.68
N ALA A 219 6.62 12.24 -3.68
CA ALA A 219 5.85 11.87 -4.85
C ALA A 219 5.57 13.02 -5.83
N LEU A 220 5.42 14.25 -5.34
CA LEU A 220 4.91 15.38 -6.12
C LEU A 220 5.83 16.60 -6.17
N VAL A 221 6.66 16.83 -5.14
CA VAL A 221 7.48 18.05 -5.02
C VAL A 221 8.91 17.82 -5.51
N ILE A 222 9.60 16.80 -4.99
CA ILE A 222 10.97 16.45 -5.42
C ILE A 222 11.05 16.22 -6.95
N PRO A 223 10.10 15.51 -7.59
CA PRO A 223 10.16 15.28 -9.03
C PRO A 223 10.18 16.58 -9.83
N ARG A 224 9.40 17.59 -9.41
CA ARG A 224 9.38 18.91 -10.09
C ARG A 224 10.73 19.62 -10.04
N GLY A 225 11.51 19.40 -8.98
CA GLY A 225 12.85 19.97 -8.82
C GLY A 225 13.91 19.33 -9.71
N LEU A 226 13.66 18.15 -10.29
CA LEU A 226 14.55 17.48 -11.24
C LEU A 226 14.47 18.08 -12.66
N GLY A 227 13.59 19.07 -12.87
CA GLY A 227 13.43 19.78 -14.14
C GLY A 227 12.70 18.97 -15.22
N ASN A 228 12.52 19.56 -16.40
CA ASN A 228 11.94 18.91 -17.58
C ASN A 228 12.95 17.97 -18.28
N ALA A 229 13.86 17.35 -17.52
CA ALA A 229 14.80 16.40 -18.10
C ALA A 229 14.00 15.22 -18.67
N THR A 230 14.16 14.98 -19.97
CA THR A 230 13.49 13.88 -20.69
C THR A 230 13.85 12.50 -20.13
N THR A 231 14.95 12.41 -19.37
CA THR A 231 15.39 11.21 -18.66
C THR A 231 15.88 11.58 -17.25
N PRO A 232 15.17 11.18 -16.18
CA PRO A 232 15.65 11.34 -14.81
C PRO A 232 16.89 10.47 -14.53
N PRO A 233 17.72 10.82 -13.53
CA PRO A 233 18.83 9.97 -13.12
C PRO A 233 18.38 8.54 -12.77
N SER A 234 19.08 7.53 -13.26
CA SER A 234 18.73 6.11 -13.05
C SER A 234 18.64 5.72 -11.57
N TRP A 235 19.48 6.31 -10.72
CA TRP A 235 19.38 6.12 -9.27
C TRP A 235 18.01 6.61 -8.75
N TYR A 236 17.52 7.76 -9.19
CA TYR A 236 16.26 8.31 -8.73
C TYR A 236 15.08 7.43 -9.15
N VAL A 237 15.06 6.98 -10.41
CA VAL A 237 14.03 6.06 -10.95
C VAL A 237 13.95 4.77 -10.13
N ASN A 238 15.08 4.22 -9.71
CA ASN A 238 15.11 2.98 -8.94
C ASN A 238 14.71 3.16 -7.46
N TRP A 239 14.77 4.39 -6.94
CA TRP A 239 14.49 4.70 -5.54
C TRP A 239 13.12 5.35 -5.30
N ASP A 240 12.54 5.98 -6.31
CA ASP A 240 11.25 6.67 -6.18
C ASP A 240 10.08 5.71 -6.48
N PRO A 241 9.25 5.38 -5.48
CA PRO A 241 8.11 4.50 -5.67
C PRO A 241 6.87 5.19 -6.26
N THR A 242 6.89 6.51 -6.39
CA THR A 242 5.69 7.34 -6.22
C THR A 242 5.48 8.46 -7.22
N SER A 243 6.48 8.81 -8.02
CA SER A 243 6.32 9.90 -8.98
C SER A 243 6.02 9.41 -10.39
N GLY A 244 5.36 10.28 -11.15
CA GLY A 244 5.27 10.12 -12.60
C GLY A 244 6.62 10.20 -13.32
N ILE A 245 7.69 10.69 -12.65
CA ILE A 245 9.03 10.74 -13.23
C ILE A 245 9.66 9.33 -13.27
N THR A 246 9.38 8.48 -12.29
CA THR A 246 9.74 7.05 -12.36
C THR A 246 9.11 6.39 -13.58
N ALA A 247 7.86 6.73 -13.89
CA ALA A 247 7.22 6.27 -15.13
C ALA A 247 8.02 6.71 -16.36
N LEU A 248 8.41 7.98 -16.46
CA LEU A 248 9.25 8.50 -17.56
C LEU A 248 10.58 7.76 -17.71
N GLY A 249 11.25 7.43 -16.61
CA GLY A 249 12.48 6.64 -16.61
C GLY A 249 12.27 5.22 -17.14
N LEU A 250 11.22 4.53 -16.67
CA LEU A 250 10.88 3.16 -17.11
C LEU A 250 10.32 3.14 -18.54
N LEU A 251 9.69 4.22 -18.99
CA LEU A 251 9.14 4.41 -20.34
C LEU A 251 10.21 4.47 -21.42
N THR A 252 11.47 4.78 -21.09
CA THR A 252 12.59 4.74 -22.05
C THR A 252 12.77 3.36 -22.70
N SER A 253 12.34 2.28 -22.01
CA SER A 253 12.32 0.91 -22.53
C SER A 253 11.27 0.66 -23.62
N TYR A 254 10.33 1.59 -23.82
CA TYR A 254 9.28 1.53 -24.82
C TYR A 254 9.66 2.30 -26.11
N SER A 255 10.96 2.50 -26.40
CA SER A 255 11.39 3.06 -27.68
C SER A 255 10.83 2.24 -28.84
N ILE A 256 10.03 2.91 -29.68
CA ILE A 256 9.35 2.28 -30.82
C ILE A 256 10.25 2.49 -32.03
N HIS A 257 10.86 1.41 -32.53
CA HIS A 257 11.43 1.39 -33.87
C HIS A 257 10.39 0.81 -34.82
N LEU A 258 9.75 1.67 -35.60
CA LEU A 258 8.82 1.26 -36.63
C LEU A 258 9.59 0.57 -37.77
N SER A 259 9.14 -0.62 -38.17
CA SER A 259 9.40 -1.10 -39.52
C SER A 259 8.51 -0.31 -40.49
N SER A 260 9.03 0.03 -41.67
CA SER A 260 8.36 0.81 -42.71
C SER A 260 7.17 0.11 -43.39
N SER A 261 6.46 -0.77 -42.69
CA SER A 261 5.57 -1.78 -43.28
C SER A 261 4.16 -1.85 -42.66
N ILE A 262 3.70 -0.83 -41.92
CA ILE A 262 2.31 -0.80 -41.45
C ILE A 262 1.42 -0.43 -42.64
N THR A 263 0.62 -1.39 -43.10
CA THR A 263 -0.25 -1.26 -44.28
C THR A 263 -1.74 -1.35 -43.95
N SER A 264 -2.11 -1.72 -42.71
CA SER A 264 -3.51 -1.86 -42.29
C SER A 264 -3.77 -1.38 -40.86
N GLU A 265 -5.03 -1.02 -40.58
CA GLU A 265 -5.48 -0.62 -39.24
C GLU A 265 -5.30 -1.74 -38.21
N ALA A 266 -5.54 -3.00 -38.61
CA ALA A 266 -5.35 -4.16 -37.74
C ALA A 266 -3.88 -4.34 -37.32
N GLN A 267 -2.93 -4.10 -38.25
CA GLN A 267 -1.50 -4.13 -37.94
C GLN A 267 -1.10 -3.00 -36.98
N LEU A 268 -1.68 -1.81 -37.17
CA LEU A 268 -1.48 -0.68 -36.25
C LEU A 268 -2.01 -1.01 -34.86
N GLN A 269 -3.22 -1.58 -34.77
CA GLN A 269 -3.84 -1.93 -33.49
C GLN A 269 -3.07 -3.04 -32.77
N GLN A 270 -2.57 -4.05 -33.48
CA GLN A 270 -1.69 -5.07 -32.91
C GLN A 270 -0.36 -4.48 -32.41
N LEU A 271 0.23 -3.55 -33.17
CA LEU A 271 1.44 -2.86 -32.74
C LEU A 271 1.19 -2.04 -31.46
N VAL A 272 0.10 -1.26 -31.42
CA VAL A 272 -0.32 -0.49 -30.23
C VAL A 272 -0.43 -1.43 -29.03
N LEU A 273 -1.21 -2.51 -29.14
CA LEU A 273 -1.38 -3.48 -28.05
C LEU A 273 -0.05 -4.12 -27.61
N SER A 274 0.85 -4.41 -28.55
CA SER A 274 2.17 -4.98 -28.24
C SER A 274 3.05 -4.00 -27.45
N ILE A 275 2.97 -2.70 -27.77
CA ILE A 275 3.72 -1.65 -27.08
C ILE A 275 3.09 -1.39 -25.72
N GLU A 276 1.77 -1.22 -25.65
CA GLU A 276 1.03 -0.94 -24.41
C GLU A 276 1.28 -1.99 -23.33
N ASN A 277 1.45 -3.24 -23.73
CA ASN A 277 1.60 -4.38 -22.82
C ASN A 277 3.03 -4.89 -22.68
N LYS A 278 4.00 -4.29 -23.38
CA LYS A 278 5.42 -4.57 -23.15
C LYS A 278 5.73 -4.29 -21.68
N MET A 279 6.46 -5.18 -21.02
CA MET A 279 6.93 -4.95 -19.65
C MET A 279 8.29 -4.26 -19.66
N PRO A 280 8.51 -3.22 -18.85
CA PRO A 280 9.85 -2.72 -18.61
C PRO A 280 10.63 -3.71 -17.74
N ASP A 281 11.96 -3.66 -17.80
CA ASP A 281 12.77 -4.33 -16.80
C ASP A 281 12.59 -3.63 -15.44
N LEU A 282 11.99 -4.33 -14.49
CA LEU A 282 11.71 -3.82 -13.15
C LEU A 282 12.74 -4.30 -12.12
N ALA A 283 13.71 -5.15 -12.49
CA ALA A 283 14.62 -5.77 -11.52
C ALA A 283 15.39 -4.72 -10.70
N GLY A 284 15.88 -3.67 -11.37
CA GLY A 284 16.58 -2.54 -10.73
C GLY A 284 15.70 -1.74 -9.75
N TRP A 285 14.38 -1.79 -9.92
CA TRP A 285 13.40 -1.13 -9.07
C TRP A 285 12.93 -2.06 -7.92
N PHE A 286 12.72 -3.36 -8.17
CA PHE A 286 12.22 -4.31 -7.17
C PHE A 286 13.14 -4.45 -5.94
N VAL A 287 14.44 -4.61 -6.18
CA VAL A 287 15.43 -4.88 -5.13
C VAL A 287 15.44 -3.81 -4.03
N PRO A 288 15.60 -2.50 -4.33
CA PRO A 288 15.62 -1.48 -3.28
C PRO A 288 14.29 -1.38 -2.51
N HIS A 289 13.15 -1.54 -3.18
CA HIS A 289 11.83 -1.43 -2.53
C HIS A 289 11.50 -2.62 -1.63
N LEU A 290 11.86 -3.84 -2.05
CA LEU A 290 11.77 -5.02 -1.18
C LEU A 290 12.74 -4.91 0.00
N GLY A 291 13.95 -4.37 -0.22
CA GLY A 291 14.91 -4.07 0.85
C GLY A 291 14.34 -3.10 1.88
N LEU A 292 13.75 -1.98 1.45
CA LEU A 292 13.08 -1.01 2.32
C LEU A 292 11.91 -1.63 3.08
N ALA A 293 11.06 -2.41 2.40
CA ALA A 293 9.98 -3.13 3.06
C ALA A 293 10.53 -4.08 4.14
N GLY A 294 11.60 -4.83 3.85
CA GLY A 294 12.28 -5.68 4.83
C GLY A 294 12.85 -4.92 6.03
N LEU A 295 13.51 -3.79 5.79
CA LEU A 295 14.03 -2.92 6.86
C LEU A 295 12.90 -2.37 7.74
N SER A 296 11.75 -2.04 7.16
CA SER A 296 10.58 -1.58 7.93
C SER A 296 10.01 -2.66 8.84
N LEU A 297 10.05 -3.93 8.42
CA LEU A 297 9.67 -5.07 9.26
C LEU A 297 10.64 -5.25 10.42
N LEU A 298 11.94 -5.08 10.17
CA LEU A 298 12.96 -5.10 11.22
C LEU A 298 12.75 -3.95 12.23
N LEU A 299 12.30 -2.78 11.78
CA LEU A 299 11.93 -1.68 12.68
C LEU A 299 10.73 -2.04 13.56
N VAL A 300 9.73 -2.78 13.04
CA VAL A 300 8.61 -3.31 13.84
C VAL A 300 9.11 -4.29 14.89
N LEU A 301 10.06 -5.16 14.54
CA LEU A 301 10.69 -6.09 15.49
C LEU A 301 11.40 -5.33 16.62
N ILE A 302 12.18 -4.30 16.29
CA ILE A 302 12.82 -3.41 17.26
C ILE A 302 11.77 -2.74 18.15
N ALA A 303 10.70 -2.19 17.56
CA ALA A 303 9.62 -1.56 18.31
C ALA A 303 8.94 -2.54 19.27
N ALA A 304 8.72 -3.79 18.86
CA ALA A 304 8.15 -4.83 19.70
C ALA A 304 9.04 -5.19 20.91
N PHE A 305 10.36 -5.22 20.73
CA PHE A 305 11.30 -5.45 21.83
C PHE A 305 11.48 -4.24 22.75
N ALA A 306 11.48 -3.04 22.18
CA ALA A 306 11.63 -1.79 22.93
C ALA A 306 10.36 -1.42 23.71
N PHE A 307 9.19 -1.88 23.26
CA PHE A 307 7.91 -1.57 23.88
C PHE A 307 7.82 -2.14 25.30
N LYS A 308 7.80 -1.24 26.28
CA LYS A 308 7.66 -1.59 27.70
C LYS A 308 6.25 -1.30 28.17
N ARG A 309 5.52 -2.38 28.48
CA ARG A 309 4.13 -2.31 28.93
C ARG A 309 3.96 -1.46 30.19
N THR A 310 4.90 -1.48 31.14
CA THR A 310 4.72 -1.01 32.53
C THR A 310 5.44 0.28 32.92
N ARG A 311 5.96 1.10 31.99
CA ARG A 311 6.90 2.19 32.38
C ARG A 311 6.25 3.57 32.47
N ASP A 312 6.70 4.35 33.47
CA ASP A 312 6.52 5.80 33.71
C ASP A 312 6.80 6.72 32.49
N VAL A 313 7.18 6.18 31.32
CA VAL A 313 7.31 6.90 30.04
C VAL A 313 5.93 7.36 29.52
N LEU A 314 4.84 6.91 30.14
CA LEU A 314 3.48 7.38 29.92
C LEU A 314 3.05 8.56 30.81
N LYS A 315 3.89 9.04 31.75
CA LYS A 315 3.69 10.32 32.47
C LYS A 315 4.24 11.54 31.75
#